data_AF-A0AAD4SZW6-F1
#
_entry.id   AF-A0AAD4SZW6-F1
#
_cell.length_a   1.000
_cell.length_b   1.000
_cell.length_c   1.000
_cell.angle_alpha   90.00
_cell.angle_beta   90.00
_cell.angle_gamma   90.00
#
_symmetry.space_group_name_H-M   'P 1'
#
loop_
_entity.id
_entity.type
_entity.pdbx_description
1 polymer ?
#
loop_
_entity_poly.entity_id
_entity_poly.type
_entity_poly.pdbx_seq_one_letter_code
_entity_poly.pdbx_strand_id
1 'polypeptide(L)'
;MWDKPLKQWKRRQCDNKVIGRVNIFSTRNENYHLRLLLNNIRGPTSFEDLLKVGDNTFSTYKEVAQHFCLLESDTPIRDTLLEAIQVEMPWSLRRLFCMLLDLATPLEFVN
;
A
#
# COMPACT_ATOMS: atom_id res chain seq x y z
N MET A 1 2.06 4.41 34.47
CA MET A 1 1.10 5.07 35.39
C MET A 1 1.91 5.99 36.30
N TRP A 2 1.40 7.15 36.70
CA TRP A 2 2.17 8.07 37.57
C TRP A 2 2.30 7.50 38.98
N ASP A 3 3.54 7.38 39.47
CA ASP A 3 3.82 6.94 40.83
C ASP A 3 3.89 8.17 41.74
N LYS A 4 2.83 8.36 42.53
CA LYS A 4 2.69 9.51 43.45
C LYS A 4 3.78 9.55 44.53
N PRO A 5 4.10 8.46 45.25
CA PRO A 5 5.11 8.52 46.31
C PRO A 5 6.52 8.71 45.76
N LEU A 6 6.86 8.11 44.62
CA LEU A 6 8.19 8.25 44.03
C LEU A 6 8.31 9.46 43.07
N LYS A 7 7.23 10.23 42.88
CA LYS A 7 7.10 11.35 41.93
C LYS A 7 7.73 11.06 40.57
N GLN A 8 7.53 9.84 40.07
CA GLN A 8 8.12 9.41 38.81
C GLN A 8 7.09 8.71 37.94
N TRP A 9 7.27 8.83 36.63
CA TRP A 9 6.51 8.06 35.67
C TRP A 9 6.98 6.61 35.71
N LYS A 10 6.16 5.70 36.26
CA LYS A 10 6.41 4.27 36.08
C LYS A 10 6.19 3.91 34.61
N ARG A 11 7.22 3.29 34.02
CA ARG A 11 7.20 2.73 32.66
C ARG A 11 5.96 1.84 32.53
N ARG A 12 5.17 2.07 31.48
CA ARG A 12 3.96 1.29 31.22
C ARG A 12 4.37 -0.16 30.91
N GLN A 13 3.98 -1.10 31.76
CA GLN A 13 4.09 -2.53 31.43
C GLN A 13 2.90 -2.89 30.55
N CYS A 14 3.13 -3.02 29.24
CA CYS A 14 2.18 -3.64 28.32
C CYS A 14 2.57 -5.12 28.22
N ASP A 15 1.98 -5.96 29.07
CA ASP A 15 2.16 -7.42 29.02
C ASP A 15 1.24 -8.10 28.00
N ASN A 16 0.61 -7.33 27.11
CA ASN A 16 -0.01 -7.89 25.93
C ASN A 16 0.88 -7.58 24.73
N LYS A 17 1.28 -8.64 24.03
CA LYS A 17 1.73 -8.63 22.64
C LYS A 17 0.55 -8.17 21.75
N VAL A 18 0.08 -6.94 21.93
CA VAL A 18 -0.91 -6.33 21.05
C VAL A 18 -0.17 -5.89 19.81
N ILE A 19 -0.20 -6.74 18.79
CA ILE A 19 -0.01 -6.27 17.42
C ILE A 19 -1.19 -5.33 17.18
N GLY A 20 -0.93 -4.03 17.10
CA GLY A 20 -1.97 -3.05 16.81
C GLY A 20 -2.72 -3.49 15.56
N ARG A 21 -4.05 -3.60 15.65
CA ARG A 21 -4.88 -3.95 14.49
C ARG A 21 -4.71 -2.83 13.46
N VAL A 22 -3.88 -3.05 12.45
CA VAL A 22 -3.92 -2.26 11.23
C VAL A 22 -5.23 -2.63 10.57
N ASN A 23 -6.17 -1.68 10.46
CA ASN A 23 -7.44 -1.95 9.82
C ASN A 23 -7.16 -2.17 8.32
N ILE A 24 -7.18 -3.43 7.87
CA ILE A 24 -6.75 -3.88 6.53
C ILE A 24 -7.75 -3.45 5.44
N PHE A 25 -8.97 -3.06 5.81
CA PHE A 25 -9.93 -2.52 4.84
C PHE A 25 -9.72 -1.02 4.62
N SER A 26 -8.66 -0.69 3.90
CA SER A 26 -8.65 0.52 3.11
C SER A 26 -8.77 0.09 1.67
N THR A 27 -9.81 0.56 0.97
CA THR A 27 -9.79 0.62 -0.48
C THR A 27 -8.44 1.20 -0.91
N ARG A 28 -7.89 0.75 -2.05
CA ARG A 28 -6.58 1.18 -2.61
C ARG A 28 -6.62 2.68 -2.94
N ASN A 29 -6.57 3.49 -1.89
CA ASN A 29 -6.77 4.93 -1.85
C ASN A 29 -5.50 5.59 -1.29
N GLU A 30 -5.45 6.92 -1.30
CA GLU A 30 -4.28 7.66 -0.81
C GLU A 30 -3.93 7.35 0.66
N ASN A 31 -4.89 7.03 1.53
CA ASN A 31 -4.62 6.66 2.92
C ASN A 31 -3.92 5.30 3.04
N TYR A 32 -4.25 4.35 2.16
CA TYR A 32 -3.56 3.06 2.09
C TYR A 32 -2.08 3.27 1.70
N HIS A 33 -1.84 4.07 0.66
CA HIS A 33 -0.49 4.37 0.19
C HIS A 33 0.32 5.15 1.23
N LEU A 34 -0.29 6.14 1.88
CA LEU A 34 0.33 6.88 2.98
C LEU A 34 0.77 5.96 4.13
N ARG A 35 -0.08 5.03 4.56
CA ARG A 35 0.28 4.04 5.59
C ARG A 35 1.41 3.13 5.15
N LEU A 36 1.38 2.68 3.90
CA LEU A 36 2.45 1.87 3.31
C LEU A 36 3.79 2.62 3.35
N LEU A 37 3.79 3.91 3.01
CA LEU A 37 4.99 4.75 3.10
C LEU A 37 5.45 4.93 4.54
N LEU A 38 4.57 5.28 5.47
CA LEU A 38 4.92 5.48 6.89
C LEU A 38 5.50 4.22 7.56
N ASN A 39 5.09 3.04 7.10
CA ASN A 39 5.63 1.78 7.61
C ASN A 39 7.05 1.47 7.08
N ASN A 40 7.41 1.99 5.90
CA ASN A 40 8.68 1.69 5.24
C ASN A 40 9.71 2.82 5.38
N ILE A 41 9.27 4.08 5.38
CA ILE A 41 10.11 5.28 5.43
C ILE A 41 10.25 5.74 6.88
N ARG A 42 11.48 5.92 7.35
CA ARG A 42 11.79 6.35 8.72
C ARG A 42 12.06 7.84 8.78
N GLY A 43 11.53 8.48 9.82
CA GLY A 43 11.79 9.88 10.14
C GLY A 43 11.22 10.95 9.21
N PRO A 44 10.06 10.77 8.52
CA PRO A 44 9.44 11.88 7.82
C PRO A 44 9.07 12.98 8.83
N THR A 45 9.43 14.22 8.52
CA THR A 45 9.16 15.40 9.37
C THR A 45 7.80 16.01 9.13
N SER A 46 7.20 15.76 7.96
CA SER A 46 5.85 16.16 7.58
C SER A 46 5.25 15.20 6.54
N PHE A 47 3.96 15.34 6.26
CA PHE A 47 3.30 14.59 5.19
C PHE A 47 3.78 15.02 3.80
N GLU A 48 4.10 16.29 3.61
CA GLU A 48 4.64 16.82 2.36
C GLU A 48 6.04 16.28 2.09
N ASP A 49 6.82 15.99 3.13
CA ASP A 49 8.13 15.37 2.99
C ASP A 49 8.04 13.94 2.46
N LEU A 50 6.94 13.23 2.70
CA LEU A 50 6.70 11.91 2.10
C LEU A 50 6.44 11.99 0.59
N LEU A 51 6.05 13.15 0.06
CA LEU A 51 5.91 13.37 -1.38
C LEU A 51 7.22 13.81 -2.04
N LYS A 52 8.27 14.08 -1.25
CA LYS A 52 9.58 14.50 -1.74
C LYS A 52 10.57 13.36 -1.61
N VAL A 53 11.05 12.84 -2.73
CA VAL A 53 12.09 11.81 -2.77
C VAL A 53 13.29 12.37 -3.50
N GLY A 54 14.33 12.75 -2.76
CA GLY A 54 15.49 13.46 -3.32
C GLY A 54 15.06 14.82 -3.89
N ASP A 55 15.37 15.04 -5.17
CA ASP A 55 15.01 16.27 -5.91
C ASP A 55 13.62 16.20 -6.57
N ASN A 56 12.94 15.06 -6.49
CA ASN A 56 11.65 14.83 -7.15
C ASN A 56 10.49 15.02 -6.17
N THR A 57 9.52 15.86 -6.56
CA THR A 57 8.23 16.03 -5.89
C THR A 57 7.15 15.28 -6.65
N PHE A 58 6.46 14.36 -5.97
CA PHE A 58 5.35 13.59 -6.52
C PHE A 58 4.00 14.19 -6.15
N SER A 59 2.97 13.86 -6.93
CA SER A 59 1.62 14.39 -6.72
C SER A 59 0.79 13.55 -5.75
N THR A 60 1.08 12.25 -5.68
CA THR A 60 0.34 11.28 -4.86
C THR A 60 1.26 10.36 -4.08
N TYR A 61 0.78 9.85 -2.94
CA TYR A 61 1.50 8.84 -2.16
C TYR A 61 1.61 7.52 -2.93
N LYS A 62 0.66 7.24 -3.84
CA LYS A 62 0.75 6.09 -4.74
C LYS A 62 2.01 6.14 -5.62
N GLU A 63 2.26 7.27 -6.27
CA GLU A 63 3.42 7.45 -7.13
C GLU A 63 4.73 7.27 -6.36
N VAL A 64 4.81 7.83 -5.15
CA VAL A 64 5.98 7.64 -4.28
C VAL A 64 6.16 6.17 -3.91
N ALA A 65 5.08 5.49 -3.54
CA ALA A 65 5.14 4.07 -3.21
C ALA A 65 5.53 3.20 -4.42
N GLN A 66 5.11 3.57 -5.64
CA GLN A 66 5.57 2.94 -6.88
C GLN A 66 7.06 3.22 -7.14
N HIS A 67 7.52 4.45 -6.91
CA HIS A 67 8.93 4.83 -7.04
C HIS A 67 9.83 4.04 -6.08
N PHE A 68 9.35 3.75 -4.86
CA PHE A 68 10.03 2.87 -3.91
C PHE A 68 9.80 1.37 -4.16
N CYS A 69 9.15 0.98 -5.27
CA CYS A 69 8.79 -0.40 -5.60
C CYS A 69 8.02 -1.13 -4.49
N LEU A 70 7.24 -0.40 -3.69
CA LEU A 70 6.39 -0.96 -2.63
C LEU A 70 5.02 -1.42 -3.17
N LEU A 71 4.73 -1.08 -4.43
CA LEU A 71 3.52 -1.45 -5.15
C LEU A 71 3.90 -2.05 -6.49
N GLU A 72 3.29 -3.18 -6.82
CA GLU A 72 3.34 -3.71 -8.16
C GLU A 72 2.55 -2.79 -9.10
N SER A 73 3.08 -2.56 -10.29
CA SER A 73 2.45 -1.69 -11.28
C SER A 73 1.36 -2.46 -12.03
N ASP A 74 0.21 -1.82 -12.23
CA ASP A 74 -0.87 -2.37 -13.05
C ASP A 74 -0.62 -2.16 -14.57
N THR A 75 0.52 -1.54 -14.95
CA THR A 75 0.91 -1.27 -16.35
C THR A 75 0.89 -2.49 -17.26
N PRO A 76 1.51 -3.64 -16.95
CA PRO A 76 1.52 -4.78 -17.87
C PRO A 76 0.11 -5.31 -18.18
N ILE A 77 -0.78 -5.34 -17.18
CA ILE A 77 -2.17 -5.75 -17.35
C ILE A 77 -2.90 -4.79 -18.29
N ARG A 78 -2.72 -3.49 -18.07
CA ARG A 78 -3.33 -2.44 -18.88
C ARG A 78 -2.83 -2.48 -20.33
N ASP A 79 -1.52 -2.58 -20.52
CA ASP A 79 -0.91 -2.56 -21.85
C ASP A 79 -1.34 -3.79 -22.64
N THR A 80 -1.35 -4.98 -22.01
CA THR A 80 -1.87 -6.21 -22.61
C THR A 80 -3.32 -6.06 -23.06
N LEU A 81 -4.19 -5.41 -22.26
CA LEU A 81 -5.57 -5.16 -22.64
C LEU A 81 -5.68 -4.16 -23.80
N LEU A 82 -4.87 -3.10 -23.81
CA LEU A 82 -4.86 -2.11 -24.88
C LEU A 82 -4.43 -2.72 -26.22
N GLU A 83 -3.44 -3.61 -26.20
CA GLU A 83 -3.01 -4.37 -27.37
C GLU A 83 -4.11 -5.32 -27.85
N ALA A 84 -4.70 -6.09 -26.93
CA ALA A 84 -5.75 -7.06 -27.27
C ALA A 84 -6.99 -6.40 -27.88
N ILE A 85 -7.38 -5.20 -27.43
CA ILE A 85 -8.53 -4.47 -28.01
C ILE A 85 -8.34 -4.19 -29.50
N GLN A 86 -7.11 -4.06 -29.98
CA GLN A 86 -6.83 -3.78 -31.39
C GLN A 86 -6.93 -5.01 -32.29
N VAL A 87 -6.81 -6.22 -31.74
CA VAL A 87 -6.59 -7.45 -32.52
C VAL A 87 -7.68 -8.51 -32.24
N GLU A 88 -8.23 -8.54 -31.04
CA GLU A 88 -9.06 -9.66 -30.57
C GLU A 88 -10.57 -9.45 -30.75
N MET A 89 -11.27 -10.58 -30.93
CA MET A 89 -12.72 -10.59 -30.94
C MET A 89 -13.29 -10.41 -29.52
N PRO A 90 -14.52 -9.86 -29.36
CA PRO A 90 -15.10 -9.56 -28.04
C PRO A 90 -15.13 -10.74 -27.06
N TRP A 91 -15.28 -11.96 -27.56
CA TRP A 91 -15.23 -13.18 -26.75
C TRP A 91 -13.84 -13.43 -26.16
N SER A 92 -12.80 -13.39 -26.99
CA SER A 92 -11.41 -13.53 -26.56
C SER A 92 -11.01 -12.46 -25.56
N LEU A 93 -11.46 -11.22 -25.77
CA LEU A 93 -11.17 -10.11 -24.86
C LEU A 93 -11.76 -10.33 -23.45
N ARG A 94 -13.00 -10.83 -23.35
CA ARG A 94 -13.61 -11.18 -22.06
C ARG A 94 -12.86 -12.30 -21.36
N ARG A 95 -12.43 -13.31 -22.11
CA ARG A 95 -11.62 -14.41 -21.57
C ARG A 95 -10.27 -13.91 -21.06
N LEU A 96 -9.57 -13.06 -21.82
CA LEU A 96 -8.32 -12.44 -21.42
C LEU A 96 -8.48 -11.62 -20.13
N PHE A 97 -9.55 -10.83 -20.05
CA PHE A 97 -9.86 -10.05 -18.85
C PHE A 97 -10.01 -10.95 -17.61
N CYS A 98 -10.76 -12.05 -17.69
CA CYS A 98 -10.89 -12.99 -16.57
C CYS A 98 -9.53 -13.59 -16.17
N MET A 99 -8.72 -14.02 -17.13
CA MET A 99 -7.38 -14.57 -16.84
C MET A 99 -6.46 -13.54 -16.15
N LEU A 100 -6.52 -12.28 -16.57
CA LEU A 100 -5.75 -11.20 -15.94
C LEU A 100 -6.24 -10.91 -14.51
N LEU A 101 -7.56 -10.99 -14.27
CA LEU A 101 -8.11 -10.86 -12.91
C LEU A 101 -7.63 -12.00 -12.00
N ASP A 102 -7.69 -13.24 -12.47
CA ASP A 102 -7.22 -14.41 -11.72
C ASP A 102 -5.73 -14.29 -11.37
N LEU A 103 -4.91 -13.82 -12.33
CA LEU A 103 -3.48 -13.58 -12.12
C LEU A 103 -3.20 -12.44 -11.13
N ALA A 104 -4.03 -11.39 -11.14
CA ALA A 104 -3.86 -10.20 -10.29
C ALA A 104 -4.36 -10.40 -8.86
N THR A 105 -5.08 -11.49 -8.57
CA THR A 105 -5.46 -11.83 -7.19
C THR A 105 -4.27 -12.45 -6.46
N PRO A 106 -3.82 -11.87 -5.32
CA PRO A 106 -2.81 -12.52 -4.50
C PRO A 106 -3.34 -13.86 -4.01
N LEU A 107 -2.52 -14.92 -4.12
CA LEU A 107 -2.85 -16.34 -3.87
C LEU A 107 -3.32 -16.68 -2.43
N GLU A 108 -3.63 -15.70 -1.58
CA GLU A 108 -3.91 -15.85 -0.14
C GLU A 108 -5.42 -15.88 0.19
N PHE A 109 -6.25 -16.50 -0.67
CA PHE A 109 -7.67 -16.74 -0.36
C PHE A 109 -8.15 -18.16 -0.71
N VAL A 110 -7.27 -19.16 -0.63
CA VAL A 110 -7.69 -20.57 -0.68
C VAL A 110 -7.19 -21.28 0.60
N ASN A 111 -8.11 -21.34 1.57
CA ASN A 111 -8.21 -22.19 2.77
C ASN A 111 -7.05 -22.26 3.77
#